data_AF-A0A1Y0VVY7-F1
#
_entry.id   AF-A0A1Y0VVY7-F1
#
_cell.length_a   1.000
_cell.length_b   1.000
_cell.length_c   1.000
_cell.angle_alpha   90.00
_cell.angle_beta   90.00
_cell.angle_gamma   90.00
#
_symmetry.space_group_name_H-M   'P 1'
#
loop_
_entity.id
_entity.type
_entity.pdbx_description
1 polymer ?
#
loop_
_entity_poly.entity_id
_entity_poly.type
_entity_poly.pdbx_seq_one_letter_code
_entity_poly.pdbx_strand_id
1 'polypeptide(L)'
;MKFVIAPDSFKGGLTAKQAAIAIQNGIARVYPKADYTLVPMADGGEGTVQALVDATNGKLITEKVTGPLGDPVEATFGILGDHKTAVIEMSQASGIQFINQNTQNPLITTTYGTGELILKALDYHISKLIIGIGGSATNDGGAGMAQAIGVHLLDNKHHEIGRGGEALKHLAQIDMTDIDPRLAKVQLLIASDVTNPLVGPKGASVVFGPQKGATPAMIRILDESLTHYAEIIKRDLNQDLANYPGAGAAGGLGAGLLAFTNASIKRELILLQNIADLRNKLKELILFLPVKVVLIIKRSLVKRLMEWHWQLNLLLQALQ
;
A
#
# COMPACT_ATOMS: atom_id res chain seq x y z
N MET A 1 20.48 -22.90 -19.05
CA MET A 1 19.87 -21.63 -19.53
C MET A 1 19.18 -21.00 -18.34
N LYS A 2 19.23 -19.69 -18.12
CA LYS A 2 18.67 -19.07 -16.91
C LYS A 2 17.47 -18.20 -17.27
N PHE A 3 16.37 -18.40 -16.54
CA PHE A 3 15.15 -17.60 -16.64
C PHE A 3 14.90 -16.89 -15.31
N VAL A 4 14.68 -15.58 -15.37
CA VAL A 4 14.08 -14.83 -14.27
C VAL A 4 12.63 -14.54 -14.65
N ILE A 5 11.71 -14.95 -13.79
CA ILE A 5 10.26 -14.85 -13.99
C ILE A 5 9.71 -13.92 -12.93
N ALA A 6 9.36 -12.70 -13.32
CA ALA A 6 8.91 -11.67 -12.39
C ALA A 6 7.54 -11.07 -12.78
N PRO A 7 6.45 -11.83 -12.57
CA PRO A 7 5.10 -11.36 -12.85
C PRO A 7 4.50 -10.61 -11.67
N ASP A 8 3.56 -9.72 -11.98
CA ASP A 8 2.62 -9.15 -11.02
C ASP A 8 1.39 -10.07 -10.86
N SER A 9 0.55 -9.79 -9.87
CA SER A 9 -0.72 -10.46 -9.68
C SER A 9 -1.71 -10.19 -10.81
N PHE A 10 -2.62 -11.15 -11.03
CA PHE A 10 -3.77 -10.99 -11.90
C PHE A 10 -4.98 -10.71 -11.00
N LYS A 11 -5.36 -9.43 -10.88
CA LYS A 11 -6.52 -8.99 -10.07
C LYS A 11 -7.73 -9.90 -10.29
N GLY A 12 -8.27 -10.45 -9.20
CA GLY A 12 -9.41 -11.38 -9.21
C GLY A 12 -9.10 -12.80 -9.69
N GLY A 13 -7.82 -13.16 -9.84
CA GLY A 13 -7.39 -14.46 -10.37
C GLY A 13 -6.16 -15.01 -9.64
N LEU A 14 -4.99 -14.96 -10.28
CA LEU A 14 -3.76 -15.56 -9.76
C LEU A 14 -2.96 -14.56 -8.92
N THR A 15 -2.43 -15.03 -7.79
CA THR A 15 -1.35 -14.34 -7.08
C THR A 15 -0.09 -14.26 -7.96
N ALA A 16 0.79 -13.30 -7.70
CA ALA A 16 2.06 -13.18 -8.42
C ALA A 16 2.90 -14.47 -8.35
N LYS A 17 2.86 -15.18 -7.20
CA LYS A 17 3.53 -16.48 -7.02
C LYS A 17 2.92 -17.57 -7.90
N GLN A 18 1.59 -17.69 -7.91
CA GLN A 18 0.90 -18.66 -8.76
C GLN A 18 1.16 -18.37 -10.25
N ALA A 19 1.15 -17.10 -10.65
CA ALA A 19 1.51 -16.68 -11.99
C ALA A 19 2.96 -17.08 -12.33
N ALA A 20 3.91 -16.84 -11.42
CA ALA A 20 5.32 -17.19 -11.63
C ALA A 20 5.53 -18.71 -11.81
N ILE A 21 4.87 -19.52 -10.98
CA ILE A 21 4.89 -20.99 -11.09
C ILE A 21 4.25 -21.45 -12.40
N ALA A 22 3.10 -20.88 -12.79
CA ALA A 22 2.43 -21.24 -14.04
C ALA A 22 3.32 -20.93 -15.26
N ILE A 23 3.98 -19.77 -15.27
CA ILE A 23 4.93 -19.38 -16.31
C ILE A 23 6.14 -20.33 -16.34
N GLN A 24 6.71 -20.64 -15.17
CA GLN A 24 7.81 -21.62 -15.07
C GLN A 24 7.42 -22.97 -15.65
N ASN A 25 6.25 -23.50 -15.26
CA ASN A 25 5.74 -24.77 -15.75
C ASN A 25 5.58 -24.76 -17.27
N GLY A 26 5.12 -23.62 -17.83
CA GLY A 26 5.05 -23.42 -19.28
C GLY A 26 6.41 -23.51 -19.97
N ILE A 27 7.41 -22.80 -19.44
CA ILE A 27 8.76 -22.76 -20.01
C ILE A 27 9.48 -24.10 -19.82
N ALA A 28 9.27 -24.78 -18.69
CA ALA A 28 9.88 -26.06 -18.36
C ALA A 28 9.46 -27.18 -19.33
N ARG A 29 8.30 -27.08 -19.99
CA ARG A 29 7.91 -28.00 -21.06
C ARG A 29 8.86 -27.97 -22.26
N VAL A 30 9.49 -26.82 -22.52
CA VAL A 30 10.43 -26.63 -23.64
C VAL A 30 11.88 -26.69 -23.17
N TYR A 31 12.17 -26.18 -21.97
CA TYR A 31 13.53 -26.07 -21.42
C TYR A 31 13.67 -26.72 -20.03
N PRO A 32 13.46 -28.04 -19.88
CA PRO A 32 13.34 -28.69 -18.57
C PRO A 32 14.61 -28.60 -17.70
N LYS A 33 15.79 -28.39 -18.29
CA LYS A 33 17.09 -28.27 -17.60
C LYS A 33 17.55 -26.82 -17.43
N ALA A 34 16.65 -25.85 -17.56
CA ALA A 34 16.97 -24.45 -17.31
C ALA A 34 16.96 -24.15 -15.80
N ASP A 35 17.75 -23.15 -15.41
CA ASP A 35 17.73 -22.57 -14.07
C ASP A 35 16.63 -21.52 -14.01
N TYR A 36 15.74 -21.62 -13.03
CA TYR A 36 14.61 -20.72 -12.86
C TYR A 36 14.76 -19.91 -11.57
N THR A 37 14.55 -18.60 -11.68
CA THR A 37 14.46 -17.70 -10.54
C THR A 37 13.11 -17.01 -10.59
N LEU A 38 12.23 -17.35 -9.65
CA LEU A 38 10.93 -16.70 -9.51
C LEU A 38 11.10 -15.45 -8.65
N VAL A 39 10.59 -14.33 -9.13
CA VAL A 39 10.59 -13.05 -8.39
C VAL A 39 9.17 -12.49 -8.47
N PRO A 40 8.19 -13.06 -7.74
CA PRO A 40 6.84 -12.50 -7.69
C PRO A 40 6.92 -11.01 -7.36
N MET A 41 6.32 -10.18 -8.21
CA MET A 41 6.31 -8.74 -8.06
C MET A 41 4.97 -8.30 -7.48
N ALA A 42 4.96 -7.12 -6.90
CA ALA A 42 3.75 -6.37 -6.60
C ALA A 42 4.01 -4.91 -6.91
N ASP A 43 2.94 -4.13 -7.04
CA ASP A 43 2.99 -2.70 -7.31
C ASP A 43 2.90 -1.84 -6.04
N GLY A 44 2.91 -2.43 -4.84
CA GLY A 44 2.71 -1.73 -3.57
C GLY A 44 1.28 -1.84 -3.02
N GLY A 45 0.35 -2.38 -3.83
CA GLY A 45 -1.00 -2.76 -3.42
C GLY A 45 -1.08 -4.19 -2.87
N GLU A 46 -2.21 -4.85 -3.16
CA GLU A 46 -2.55 -6.20 -2.69
C GLU A 46 -1.50 -7.25 -3.10
N GLY A 47 -0.99 -8.01 -2.13
CA GLY A 47 -0.05 -9.12 -2.36
C GLY A 47 1.43 -8.73 -2.33
N THR A 48 1.73 -7.46 -2.04
CA THR A 48 3.09 -6.95 -1.80
C THR A 48 3.76 -7.61 -0.61
N VAL A 49 3.05 -7.76 0.50
CA VAL A 49 3.53 -8.39 1.74
C VAL A 49 3.93 -9.84 1.45
N GLN A 50 3.06 -10.61 0.78
CA GLN A 50 3.33 -12.00 0.42
C GLN A 50 4.57 -12.10 -0.49
N ALA A 51 4.66 -11.27 -1.52
CA ALA A 51 5.77 -11.27 -2.46
C ALA A 51 7.11 -10.97 -1.78
N LEU A 52 7.16 -9.98 -0.90
CA LEU A 52 8.38 -9.61 -0.17
C LEU A 52 8.78 -10.66 0.88
N VAL A 53 7.80 -11.22 1.59
CA VAL A 53 8.06 -12.32 2.53
C VAL A 53 8.62 -13.53 1.81
N ASP A 54 8.02 -13.96 0.70
CA ASP A 54 8.52 -15.06 -0.12
C ASP A 54 9.93 -14.77 -0.66
N ALA A 55 10.17 -13.55 -1.17
CA ALA A 55 11.45 -13.17 -1.76
C ALA A 55 12.60 -13.07 -0.76
N THR A 56 12.29 -12.84 0.52
CA THR A 56 13.28 -12.68 1.60
C THR A 56 13.32 -13.88 2.55
N ASN A 57 12.47 -14.90 2.35
CA ASN A 57 12.27 -16.00 3.28
C ASN A 57 11.88 -15.51 4.69
N GLY A 58 11.00 -14.51 4.74
CA GLY A 58 10.43 -13.93 5.95
C GLY A 58 9.29 -14.76 6.55
N LYS A 59 8.44 -14.11 7.34
CA LYS A 59 7.26 -14.71 7.98
C LYS A 59 6.04 -13.81 7.84
N LEU A 60 4.88 -14.43 7.63
CA LEU A 60 3.58 -13.77 7.74
C LEU A 60 3.05 -13.92 9.16
N ILE A 61 2.42 -12.87 9.67
CA ILE A 61 1.78 -12.83 10.97
C ILE A 61 0.36 -12.32 10.75
N THR A 62 -0.62 -13.05 11.29
CA THR A 62 -2.03 -12.71 11.20
C THR A 62 -2.52 -12.32 12.59
N GLU A 63 -3.15 -11.16 12.67
CA GLU A 63 -3.71 -10.60 13.90
C GLU A 63 -5.18 -10.24 13.68
N LYS A 64 -5.96 -10.25 14.76
CA LYS A 64 -7.32 -9.76 14.74
C LYS A 64 -7.31 -8.28 15.12
N VAL A 65 -7.77 -7.42 14.20
CA VAL A 65 -7.78 -5.96 14.35
C VAL A 65 -9.14 -5.39 13.99
N THR A 66 -9.37 -4.12 14.26
CA THR A 66 -10.60 -3.38 13.92
C THR A 66 -10.70 -3.17 12.41
N GLY A 67 -11.75 -3.70 11.78
CA GLY A 67 -12.06 -3.46 10.37
C GLY A 67 -12.56 -2.04 10.10
N PRO A 68 -12.74 -1.64 8.83
CA PRO A 68 -13.11 -0.27 8.50
C PRO A 68 -14.50 0.10 9.01
N LEU A 69 -15.40 -0.85 9.25
CA LEU A 69 -16.75 -0.61 9.81
C LEU A 69 -16.83 -0.80 11.34
N GLY A 70 -15.69 -1.04 12.01
CA GLY A 70 -15.60 -1.27 13.45
C GLY A 70 -15.62 -2.75 13.85
N ASP A 71 -16.18 -3.63 13.02
CA ASP A 71 -16.17 -5.07 13.27
C ASP A 71 -14.76 -5.65 13.13
N PRO A 72 -14.35 -6.62 13.97
CA PRO A 72 -13.03 -7.22 13.87
C PRO A 72 -12.79 -7.99 12.56
N VAL A 73 -11.59 -7.86 12.00
CA VAL A 73 -11.11 -8.58 10.81
C VAL A 73 -9.78 -9.27 11.11
N GLU A 74 -9.51 -10.37 10.40
CA GLU A 74 -8.16 -10.95 10.36
C GLU A 74 -7.32 -10.18 9.34
N ALA A 75 -6.20 -9.63 9.79
CA ALA A 75 -5.30 -8.85 8.97
C ALA A 75 -3.88 -9.42 9.06
N THR A 76 -3.21 -9.52 7.91
CA THR A 76 -1.88 -10.12 7.82
C THR A 76 -0.81 -9.08 7.49
N PHE A 77 0.32 -9.12 8.19
CA PHE A 77 1.52 -8.36 7.88
C PHE A 77 2.75 -9.27 7.79
N GLY A 78 3.85 -8.76 7.24
CA GLY A 78 5.06 -9.53 7.02
C GLY A 78 6.25 -9.02 7.84
N ILE A 79 7.05 -9.94 8.38
CA ILE A 79 8.41 -9.68 8.84
C ILE A 79 9.35 -10.26 7.80
N LEU A 80 10.24 -9.45 7.25
CA LEU A 80 11.17 -9.89 6.22
C LEU A 80 12.29 -10.76 6.81
N GLY A 81 13.02 -11.47 5.95
CA GLY A 81 14.10 -12.38 6.38
C GLY A 81 15.30 -11.69 7.05
N ASP A 82 15.38 -10.36 7.02
CA ASP A 82 16.35 -9.59 7.82
C ASP A 82 15.97 -9.46 9.30
N HIS A 83 14.75 -9.88 9.67
CA HIS A 83 14.13 -9.77 11.00
C HIS A 83 14.07 -8.34 11.57
N LYS A 84 14.30 -7.32 10.73
CA LYS A 84 14.39 -5.91 11.12
C LYS A 84 13.39 -5.04 10.37
N THR A 85 12.83 -5.54 9.29
CA THR A 85 11.87 -4.84 8.44
C THR A 85 10.51 -5.52 8.53
N ALA A 86 9.49 -4.77 8.93
CA ALA A 86 8.09 -5.15 8.76
C ALA A 86 7.51 -4.51 7.49
N VAL A 87 6.55 -5.19 6.89
CA VAL A 87 5.75 -4.68 5.77
C VAL A 87 4.27 -4.88 6.09
N ILE A 88 3.50 -3.80 6.01
CA ILE A 88 2.05 -3.77 6.19
C ILE A 88 1.41 -3.31 4.89
N GLU A 89 0.29 -3.95 4.52
CA GLU A 89 -0.68 -3.40 3.58
C GLU A 89 -1.86 -2.86 4.40
N MET A 90 -2.14 -1.56 4.34
CA MET A 90 -3.27 -0.98 5.11
C MET A 90 -4.60 -1.63 4.73
N SER A 91 -4.72 -2.11 3.48
CA SER A 91 -5.91 -2.77 2.98
C SER A 91 -6.26 -4.01 3.79
N GLN A 92 -5.27 -4.71 4.39
CA GLN A 92 -5.51 -5.89 5.22
C GLN A 92 -6.38 -5.60 6.45
N ALA A 93 -6.34 -4.37 6.96
CA ALA A 93 -7.18 -3.93 8.08
C ALA A 93 -8.29 -2.96 7.67
N SER A 94 -8.02 -2.06 6.72
CA SER A 94 -8.85 -0.89 6.39
C SER A 94 -9.22 -0.83 4.90
N GLY A 95 -9.21 -1.98 4.22
CA GLY A 95 -9.31 -2.07 2.77
C GLY A 95 -10.72 -2.14 2.21
N ILE A 96 -10.83 -1.81 0.92
CA ILE A 96 -12.06 -1.77 0.13
C ILE A 96 -12.76 -3.13 0.05
N GLN A 97 -12.03 -4.23 0.22
CA GLN A 97 -12.60 -5.58 0.20
C GLN A 97 -13.55 -5.88 1.38
N PHE A 98 -13.52 -5.06 2.44
CA PHE A 98 -14.41 -5.19 3.60
C PHE A 98 -15.72 -4.40 3.46
N ILE A 99 -15.90 -3.65 2.36
CA ILE A 99 -17.13 -2.91 2.08
C ILE A 99 -17.77 -3.43 0.80
N ASN A 100 -19.09 -3.31 0.72
CA ASN A 100 -19.88 -3.63 -0.46
C ASN A 100 -20.83 -2.48 -0.78
N GLN A 101 -21.63 -2.60 -1.84
CA GLN A 101 -22.55 -1.54 -2.28
C GLN A 101 -23.53 -1.07 -1.20
N ASN A 102 -23.88 -1.93 -0.24
CA ASN A 102 -24.82 -1.64 0.84
C ASN A 102 -24.12 -1.07 2.10
N THR A 103 -22.84 -1.36 2.30
CA THR A 103 -22.10 -1.00 3.52
C THR A 103 -21.06 0.11 3.30
N GLN A 104 -20.74 0.45 2.06
CA GLN A 104 -19.79 1.50 1.73
C GLN A 104 -20.26 2.87 2.25
N ASN A 105 -19.55 3.40 3.25
CA ASN A 105 -19.85 4.73 3.79
C ASN A 105 -18.56 5.39 4.32
N PRO A 106 -17.90 6.23 3.52
CA PRO A 106 -16.62 6.83 3.89
C PRO A 106 -16.73 7.89 5.01
N LEU A 107 -17.95 8.27 5.41
CA LEU A 107 -18.17 9.13 6.58
C LEU A 107 -17.81 8.43 7.89
N ILE A 108 -18.01 7.11 7.96
CA ILE A 108 -17.88 6.32 9.20
C ILE A 108 -16.69 5.37 9.17
N THR A 109 -16.12 5.07 7.99
CA THR A 109 -15.06 4.07 7.90
C THR A 109 -13.76 4.55 8.53
N THR A 110 -13.10 3.67 9.28
CA THR A 110 -11.96 4.00 10.13
C THR A 110 -10.66 3.28 9.73
N THR A 111 -9.53 3.96 9.92
CA THR A 111 -8.18 3.39 9.78
C THR A 111 -7.63 2.76 11.06
N TYR A 112 -8.44 2.64 12.12
CA TYR A 112 -8.00 2.19 13.45
C TYR A 112 -7.21 0.87 13.42
N GLY A 113 -7.70 -0.14 12.69
CA GLY A 113 -6.98 -1.42 12.56
C GLY A 113 -5.63 -1.32 11.86
N THR A 114 -5.41 -0.31 11.01
CA THR A 114 -4.07 -0.04 10.46
C THR A 114 -3.10 0.37 11.57
N GLY A 115 -3.56 1.21 12.52
CA GLY A 115 -2.74 1.58 13.67
C GLY A 115 -2.49 0.39 14.60
N GLU A 116 -3.48 -0.48 14.80
CA GLU A 116 -3.29 -1.73 15.55
C GLU A 116 -2.23 -2.63 14.88
N LEU A 117 -2.25 -2.78 13.55
CA LEU A 117 -1.20 -3.52 12.83
C LEU A 117 0.18 -2.89 12.99
N ILE A 118 0.28 -1.55 13.00
CA ILE A 118 1.55 -0.86 13.26
C ILE A 118 2.07 -1.25 14.65
N LEU A 119 1.24 -1.17 15.68
CA LEU A 119 1.63 -1.57 17.05
C LEU A 119 2.06 -3.03 17.13
N LYS A 120 1.32 -3.93 16.48
CA LYS A 120 1.66 -5.36 16.41
C LYS A 120 3.00 -5.60 15.71
N ALA A 121 3.30 -4.87 14.64
CA ALA A 121 4.59 -4.96 13.98
C ALA A 121 5.74 -4.47 14.89
N LEU A 122 5.51 -3.47 15.73
CA LEU A 122 6.50 -2.95 16.69
C LEU A 122 6.84 -3.96 17.79
N ASP A 123 5.97 -4.93 18.10
CA ASP A 123 6.24 -6.01 19.06
C ASP A 123 7.38 -6.93 18.60
N TYR A 124 7.74 -6.90 17.31
CA TYR A 124 8.83 -7.69 16.73
C TYR A 124 10.18 -6.96 16.73
N HIS A 125 10.31 -5.86 17.47
CA HIS A 125 11.56 -5.09 17.62
C HIS A 125 12.19 -4.67 16.28
N ILE A 126 11.35 -4.35 15.31
CA ILE A 126 11.78 -3.86 13.99
C ILE A 126 12.50 -2.52 14.09
N SER A 127 13.38 -2.25 13.12
CA SER A 127 13.99 -0.92 12.93
C SER A 127 13.41 -0.16 11.74
N LYS A 128 12.66 -0.86 10.86
CA LYS A 128 12.06 -0.30 9.65
C LYS A 128 10.66 -0.85 9.46
N LEU A 129 9.72 0.03 9.14
CA LEU A 129 8.35 -0.32 8.79
C LEU A 129 8.01 0.25 7.42
N ILE A 130 7.50 -0.59 6.54
CA ILE A 130 7.02 -0.20 5.21
C ILE A 130 5.52 -0.40 5.17
N ILE A 131 4.78 0.64 4.79
CA ILE A 131 3.33 0.61 4.74
C ILE A 131 2.88 0.90 3.31
N GLY A 132 2.33 -0.10 2.63
CA GLY A 132 1.59 0.05 1.40
C GLY A 132 0.19 0.57 1.71
N ILE A 133 -0.19 1.69 1.10
CA ILE A 133 -1.47 2.36 1.39
C ILE A 133 -2.50 2.26 0.25
N GLY A 134 -2.27 1.37 -0.72
CA GLY A 134 -3.25 1.09 -1.78
C GLY A 134 -4.54 0.43 -1.24
N GLY A 135 -5.66 0.65 -1.94
CA GLY A 135 -6.89 -0.14 -1.74
C GLY A 135 -7.73 0.20 -0.50
N SER A 136 -7.67 1.43 0.02
CA SER A 136 -8.41 1.86 1.22
C SER A 136 -9.95 1.93 1.04
N ALA A 137 -10.71 1.55 2.07
CA ALA A 137 -12.15 1.85 2.23
C ALA A 137 -12.42 3.21 2.92
N THR A 138 -11.39 3.84 3.47
CA THR A 138 -11.51 4.92 4.46
C THR A 138 -11.34 6.30 3.86
N ASN A 139 -11.89 7.33 4.51
CA ASN A 139 -11.64 8.74 4.20
C ASN A 139 -11.55 9.59 5.47
N ASP A 140 -10.88 9.05 6.49
CA ASP A 140 -10.78 9.61 7.84
C ASP A 140 -9.46 10.37 8.10
N GLY A 141 -8.67 10.69 7.08
CA GLY A 141 -7.42 11.43 7.27
C GLY A 141 -6.34 10.66 8.04
N GLY A 142 -6.50 9.34 8.22
CA GLY A 142 -5.64 8.56 9.13
C GLY A 142 -5.93 8.80 10.61
N ALA A 143 -7.05 9.43 10.96
CA ALA A 143 -7.43 9.73 12.34
C ALA A 143 -7.61 8.47 13.19
N GLY A 144 -8.26 7.43 12.65
CA GLY A 144 -8.40 6.17 13.36
C GLY A 144 -7.04 5.53 13.66
N MET A 145 -6.13 5.52 12.67
CA MET A 145 -4.76 5.04 12.84
C MET A 145 -4.03 5.84 13.93
N ALA A 146 -4.16 7.17 13.94
CA ALA A 146 -3.57 8.05 14.95
C ALA A 146 -4.06 7.72 16.36
N GLN A 147 -5.38 7.57 16.54
CA GLN A 147 -5.98 7.17 17.82
C GLN A 147 -5.45 5.81 18.30
N ALA A 148 -5.33 4.83 17.40
CA ALA A 148 -4.82 3.52 17.77
C ALA A 148 -3.35 3.56 18.23
N ILE A 149 -2.52 4.45 17.68
CA ILE A 149 -1.10 4.57 18.09
C ILE A 149 -0.87 5.50 19.29
N GLY A 150 -1.94 6.01 19.92
CA GLY A 150 -1.87 6.82 21.14
C GLY A 150 -1.98 8.34 20.94
N VAL A 151 -2.41 8.81 19.77
CA VAL A 151 -2.74 10.24 19.55
C VAL A 151 -4.17 10.51 20.00
N HIS A 152 -4.34 11.49 20.88
CA HIS A 152 -5.64 11.96 21.32
C HIS A 152 -6.18 13.02 20.36
N LEU A 153 -7.36 12.76 19.79
CA LEU A 153 -8.04 13.67 18.87
C LEU A 153 -9.28 14.22 19.59
N LEU A 154 -9.15 15.43 20.15
CA LEU A 154 -10.09 15.94 21.15
C LEU A 154 -11.03 16.99 20.56
N ASP A 155 -12.28 17.00 21.02
CA ASP A 155 -13.27 18.03 20.73
C ASP A 155 -13.13 19.27 21.63
N ASN A 156 -13.99 20.27 21.44
CA ASN A 156 -13.99 21.51 22.24
C ASN A 156 -14.30 21.30 23.75
N LYS A 157 -14.72 20.09 24.14
CA LYS A 157 -15.00 19.70 25.52
C LYS A 157 -13.91 18.77 26.06
N HIS A 158 -12.79 18.60 25.34
CA HIS A 158 -11.69 17.69 25.66
C HIS A 158 -12.10 16.20 25.72
N HIS A 159 -13.11 15.79 24.95
CA HIS A 159 -13.43 14.38 24.75
C HIS A 159 -12.87 13.88 23.41
N GLU A 160 -12.55 12.59 23.33
CA GLU A 160 -12.21 11.94 22.06
C GLU A 160 -13.31 12.10 21.02
N ILE A 161 -12.94 12.51 19.81
CA ILE A 161 -13.83 12.48 18.67
C ILE A 161 -14.12 11.02 18.27
N GLY A 162 -15.28 10.81 17.65
CA GLY A 162 -15.63 9.54 17.05
C GLY A 162 -14.69 9.14 15.91
N ARG A 163 -14.84 7.91 15.42
CA ARG A 163 -14.11 7.41 14.25
C ARG A 163 -14.83 7.79 12.96
N GLY A 164 -14.07 7.85 11.86
CA GLY A 164 -14.58 8.13 10.52
C GLY A 164 -14.35 9.58 10.06
N GLY A 165 -14.45 9.81 8.75
CA GLY A 165 -14.16 11.11 8.16
C GLY A 165 -15.13 12.23 8.55
N GLU A 166 -16.37 11.90 8.94
CA GLU A 166 -17.30 12.93 9.42
C GLU A 166 -16.89 13.47 10.79
N ALA A 167 -16.34 12.63 11.68
CA ALA A 167 -16.01 13.02 13.05
C ALA A 167 -14.92 14.10 13.11
N LEU A 168 -14.08 14.20 12.09
CA LEU A 168 -13.04 15.21 11.96
C LEU A 168 -13.57 16.65 12.04
N LYS A 169 -14.82 16.91 11.66
CA LYS A 169 -15.45 18.24 11.81
C LYS A 169 -15.54 18.73 13.26
N HIS A 170 -15.42 17.81 14.22
CA HIS A 170 -15.49 18.10 15.65
C HIS A 170 -14.10 18.24 16.30
N LEU A 171 -13.02 17.97 15.57
CA LEU A 171 -11.67 18.05 16.10
C LEU A 171 -11.35 19.49 16.53
N ALA A 172 -10.95 19.67 17.78
CA ALA A 172 -10.55 20.96 18.32
C ALA A 172 -9.08 21.00 18.70
N GLN A 173 -8.48 19.87 19.08
CA GLN A 173 -7.11 19.78 19.56
C GLN A 173 -6.51 18.40 19.27
N ILE A 174 -5.22 18.39 18.89
CA ILE A 174 -4.40 17.18 18.80
C ILE A 174 -3.47 17.14 20.02
N ASP A 175 -3.45 16.01 20.71
CA ASP A 175 -2.49 15.72 21.78
C ASP A 175 -1.72 14.42 21.48
N MET A 176 -0.39 14.49 21.58
CA MET A 176 0.54 13.41 21.24
C MET A 176 1.29 12.86 22.47
N THR A 177 0.90 13.23 23.69
CA THR A 177 1.63 12.81 24.91
C THR A 177 1.77 11.30 25.05
N ASP A 178 0.75 10.55 24.63
CA ASP A 178 0.62 9.11 24.87
C ASP A 178 0.95 8.27 23.63
N ILE A 179 1.52 8.89 22.60
CA ILE A 179 1.93 8.19 21.39
C ILE A 179 2.96 7.09 21.71
N ASP A 180 2.85 5.93 21.05
CA ASP A 180 3.76 4.82 21.29
C ASP A 180 5.23 5.24 21.03
N PRO A 181 6.09 5.26 22.06
CA PRO A 181 7.44 5.81 21.96
C PRO A 181 8.37 4.98 21.06
N ARG A 182 7.98 3.74 20.69
CA ARG A 182 8.74 2.91 19.75
C ARG A 182 8.73 3.50 18.34
N LEU A 183 7.67 4.24 17.97
CA LEU A 183 7.55 4.87 16.65
C LEU A 183 8.69 5.85 16.37
N ALA A 184 9.17 6.58 17.38
CA ALA A 184 10.30 7.50 17.24
C ALA A 184 11.62 6.79 16.86
N LYS A 185 11.73 5.48 17.13
CA LYS A 185 12.95 4.67 16.90
C LYS A 185 12.91 3.87 15.60
N VAL A 186 11.76 3.83 14.92
CA VAL A 186 11.56 3.03 13.71
C VAL A 186 11.52 3.94 12.50
N GLN A 187 12.24 3.59 11.44
CA GLN A 187 12.12 4.27 10.16
C GLN A 187 10.81 3.84 9.47
N LEU A 188 9.85 4.77 9.33
CA LEU A 188 8.59 4.50 8.65
C LEU A 188 8.63 4.99 7.19
N LEU A 189 8.28 4.10 6.25
CA LEU A 189 8.26 4.39 4.82
C LEU A 189 6.86 4.12 4.27
N ILE A 190 6.25 5.14 3.67
CA ILE A 190 4.96 5.02 2.98
C ILE A 190 5.27 4.64 1.54
N ALA A 191 4.75 3.49 1.09
CA ALA A 191 4.80 3.08 -0.30
C ALA A 191 3.53 3.62 -0.99
N SER A 192 3.71 4.65 -1.82
CA SER A 192 2.62 5.21 -2.63
C SER A 192 3.16 5.96 -3.84
N ASP A 193 2.53 5.74 -5.00
CA ASP A 193 2.76 6.52 -6.22
C ASP A 193 1.75 7.67 -6.41
N VAL A 194 0.82 7.86 -5.46
CA VAL A 194 -0.19 8.93 -5.48
C VAL A 194 0.44 10.26 -5.06
N THR A 195 0.21 11.31 -5.85
CA THR A 195 0.69 12.68 -5.57
C THR A 195 -0.42 13.64 -5.18
N ASN A 196 -1.67 13.18 -5.14
CA ASN A 196 -2.83 13.98 -4.78
C ASN A 196 -2.66 14.65 -3.40
N PRO A 197 -3.01 15.94 -3.28
CA PRO A 197 -3.03 16.64 -1.99
C PRO A 197 -4.14 16.10 -1.08
N LEU A 198 -4.17 16.51 0.18
CA LEU A 198 -5.19 16.08 1.13
C LEU A 198 -6.58 16.59 0.73
N VAL A 199 -6.68 17.86 0.32
CA VAL A 199 -7.96 18.58 0.13
C VAL A 199 -8.10 19.23 -1.23
N GLY A 200 -9.32 19.68 -1.54
CA GLY A 200 -9.64 20.49 -2.70
C GLY A 200 -9.96 19.68 -3.96
N PRO A 201 -9.98 20.31 -5.15
CA PRO A 201 -10.44 19.68 -6.40
C PRO A 201 -9.67 18.43 -6.84
N LYS A 202 -8.44 18.26 -6.35
CA LYS A 202 -7.61 17.06 -6.57
C LYS A 202 -7.36 16.27 -5.28
N GLY A 203 -8.09 16.61 -4.22
CA GLY A 203 -7.95 16.06 -2.87
C GLY A 203 -8.46 14.63 -2.73
N ALA A 204 -8.26 14.07 -1.54
CA ALA A 204 -8.60 12.69 -1.22
C ALA A 204 -10.09 12.38 -1.47
N SER A 205 -10.96 13.23 -0.90
CA SER A 205 -12.42 13.05 -0.94
C SER A 205 -12.97 13.16 -2.37
N VAL A 206 -12.49 14.15 -3.13
CA VAL A 206 -12.98 14.42 -4.48
C VAL A 206 -12.55 13.33 -5.47
N VAL A 207 -11.27 12.91 -5.42
CA VAL A 207 -10.70 11.99 -6.41
C VAL A 207 -11.00 10.53 -6.07
N PHE A 208 -10.90 10.15 -4.79
CA PHE A 208 -10.98 8.75 -4.37
C PHE A 208 -12.22 8.42 -3.52
N GLY A 209 -13.01 9.41 -3.11
CA GLY A 209 -14.27 9.18 -2.40
C GLY A 209 -15.30 8.38 -3.21
N PRO A 210 -15.53 8.66 -4.52
CA PRO A 210 -16.58 7.98 -5.30
C PRO A 210 -16.44 6.45 -5.32
N GLN A 211 -15.22 5.93 -5.49
CA GLN A 211 -14.95 4.47 -5.48
C GLN A 211 -15.16 3.82 -4.10
N LYS A 212 -15.30 4.62 -3.03
CA LYS A 212 -15.56 4.18 -1.65
C LYS A 212 -17.03 4.39 -1.26
N GLY A 213 -17.90 4.76 -2.21
CA GLY A 213 -19.32 5.03 -1.98
C GLY A 213 -19.68 6.47 -1.62
N ALA A 214 -18.75 7.43 -1.74
CA ALA A 214 -19.07 8.83 -1.44
C ALA A 214 -20.02 9.43 -2.49
N THR A 215 -21.19 9.89 -2.05
CA THR A 215 -22.08 10.73 -2.86
C THR A 215 -21.52 12.16 -2.99
N PRO A 216 -22.00 12.99 -3.94
CA PRO A 216 -21.59 14.39 -4.02
C PRO A 216 -21.78 15.19 -2.73
N ALA A 217 -22.79 14.85 -1.91
CA ALA A 217 -22.99 15.46 -0.61
C ALA A 217 -21.94 15.01 0.42
N MET A 218 -21.64 13.71 0.46
CA MET A 218 -20.58 13.16 1.32
C MET A 218 -19.21 13.73 0.96
N ILE A 219 -18.91 13.90 -0.32
CA ILE A 219 -17.64 14.48 -0.79
C ILE A 219 -17.44 15.88 -0.20
N ARG A 220 -18.47 16.73 -0.19
CA ARG A 220 -18.38 18.07 0.42
C ARG A 220 -18.08 18.00 1.91
N ILE A 221 -18.84 17.18 2.65
CA ILE A 221 -18.62 16.98 4.10
C ILE A 221 -17.19 16.49 4.36
N LEU A 222 -16.73 15.49 3.62
CA LEU A 222 -15.41 14.91 3.79
C LEU A 222 -14.28 15.88 3.44
N ASP A 223 -14.41 16.65 2.36
CA ASP A 223 -13.39 17.65 1.97
C ASP A 223 -13.32 18.81 2.97
N GLU A 224 -14.47 19.28 3.47
CA GLU A 224 -14.56 20.27 4.54
C GLU A 224 -13.95 19.74 5.85
N SER A 225 -14.31 18.52 6.26
CA SER A 225 -13.71 17.82 7.40
C SER A 225 -12.19 17.69 7.30
N LEU A 226 -11.68 17.29 6.12
CA LEU A 226 -10.23 17.17 5.90
C LEU A 226 -9.53 18.52 5.83
N THR A 227 -10.21 19.57 5.37
CA THR A 227 -9.69 20.95 5.36
C THR A 227 -9.50 21.44 6.78
N HIS A 228 -10.55 21.31 7.60
CA HIS A 228 -10.49 21.62 9.02
C HIS A 228 -9.41 20.81 9.74
N TYR A 229 -9.34 19.50 9.48
CA TYR A 229 -8.29 18.63 10.02
C TYR A 229 -6.88 19.10 9.66
N ALA A 230 -6.65 19.49 8.41
CA ALA A 230 -5.35 20.01 7.96
C ALA A 230 -4.98 21.33 8.67
N GLU A 231 -5.96 22.19 8.93
CA GLU A 231 -5.76 23.43 9.69
C GLU A 231 -5.37 23.15 11.15
N ILE A 232 -6.01 22.17 11.80
CA ILE A 232 -5.66 21.76 13.17
C ILE A 232 -4.27 21.12 13.21
N ILE A 233 -3.92 20.23 12.26
CA ILE A 233 -2.55 19.67 12.15
C ILE A 233 -1.52 20.81 12.02
N LYS A 234 -1.79 21.79 11.15
CA LYS A 234 -0.89 22.93 10.96
C LYS A 234 -0.75 23.76 12.23
N ARG A 235 -1.83 23.99 12.96
CA ARG A 235 -1.83 24.76 14.21
C ARG A 235 -1.08 24.05 15.34
N ASP A 236 -1.38 22.77 15.57
CA ASP A 236 -0.92 22.04 16.75
C ASP A 236 0.45 21.38 16.54
N LEU A 237 0.72 20.89 15.33
CA LEU A 237 1.94 20.16 15.00
C LEU A 237 2.91 20.96 14.13
N ASN A 238 2.53 22.18 13.70
CA ASN A 238 3.32 23.04 12.82
C ASN A 238 3.70 22.36 11.49
N GLN A 239 2.78 21.56 10.92
CA GLN A 239 2.97 20.87 9.64
C GLN A 239 1.89 21.27 8.62
N ASP A 240 2.31 21.77 7.45
CA ASP A 240 1.38 22.12 6.36
C ASP A 240 1.18 20.94 5.41
N LEU A 241 0.13 20.15 5.65
CA LEU A 241 -0.15 18.92 4.89
C LEU A 241 -1.34 19.05 3.93
N ALA A 242 -2.05 20.17 3.91
CA ALA A 242 -3.24 20.37 3.07
C ALA A 242 -2.93 20.10 1.59
N ASN A 243 -1.82 20.67 1.10
CA ASN A 243 -1.37 20.59 -0.29
C ASN A 243 -0.14 19.69 -0.49
N TYR A 244 0.30 18.98 0.55
CA TYR A 244 1.52 18.18 0.47
C TYR A 244 1.35 17.02 -0.52
N PRO A 245 2.27 16.81 -1.49
CA PRO A 245 2.13 15.76 -2.49
C PRO A 245 2.03 14.36 -1.87
N GLY A 246 0.91 13.68 -2.14
CA GLY A 246 0.63 12.34 -1.62
C GLY A 246 -0.06 12.31 -0.25
N ALA A 247 -0.31 13.46 0.37
CA ALA A 247 -1.06 13.54 1.62
C ALA A 247 -2.49 13.00 1.48
N GLY A 248 -3.11 13.12 0.30
CA GLY A 248 -4.44 12.59 0.04
C GLY A 248 -4.50 11.10 -0.27
N ALA A 249 -3.35 10.42 -0.31
CA ALA A 249 -3.32 8.98 -0.55
C ALA A 249 -4.14 8.25 0.53
N ALA A 250 -4.90 7.24 0.09
CA ALA A 250 -5.68 6.37 0.96
C ALA A 250 -6.70 7.11 1.86
N GLY A 251 -7.38 8.13 1.31
CA GLY A 251 -8.38 8.87 2.07
C GLY A 251 -7.79 9.80 3.12
N GLY A 252 -6.54 10.22 2.92
CA GLY A 252 -5.80 11.08 3.83
C GLY A 252 -4.96 10.34 4.87
N LEU A 253 -4.91 8.99 4.85
CA LEU A 253 -3.97 8.23 5.70
C LEU A 253 -2.52 8.64 5.42
N GLY A 254 -2.18 9.03 4.18
CA GLY A 254 -0.88 9.62 3.86
C GLY A 254 -0.56 10.83 4.75
N ALA A 255 -1.51 11.76 4.90
CA ALA A 255 -1.39 12.90 5.81
C ALA A 255 -1.26 12.46 7.27
N GLY A 256 -2.10 11.51 7.74
CA GLY A 256 -2.02 11.02 9.12
C GLY A 256 -0.67 10.39 9.46
N LEU A 257 -0.11 9.56 8.57
CA LEU A 257 1.23 8.97 8.77
C LEU A 257 2.32 10.05 8.78
N LEU A 258 2.25 11.06 7.91
CA LEU A 258 3.18 12.20 7.91
C LEU A 258 3.05 13.07 9.18
N ALA A 259 1.82 13.29 9.65
CA ALA A 259 1.51 14.13 10.80
C ALA A 259 2.02 13.53 12.12
N PHE A 260 1.70 12.26 12.35
CA PHE A 260 1.85 11.65 13.67
C PHE A 260 3.05 10.72 13.81
N THR A 261 3.80 10.51 12.74
CA THR A 261 4.99 9.64 12.78
C THR A 261 6.16 10.31 12.07
N ASN A 262 7.33 9.65 12.07
CA ASN A 262 8.50 10.10 11.31
C ASN A 262 8.50 9.63 9.85
N ALA A 263 7.31 9.31 9.31
CA ALA A 263 7.17 8.69 8.00
C ALA A 263 7.69 9.55 6.86
N SER A 264 8.14 8.89 5.79
CA SER A 264 8.39 9.54 4.50
C SER A 264 7.78 8.77 3.36
N ILE A 265 7.23 9.49 2.39
CA ILE A 265 6.69 8.88 1.16
C ILE A 265 7.84 8.50 0.23
N LYS A 266 7.78 7.28 -0.29
CA LYS A 266 8.66 6.76 -1.34
C LYS A 266 7.80 6.09 -2.40
N ARG A 267 8.25 6.21 -3.65
CA ARG A 267 7.64 5.49 -4.77
C ARG A 267 7.72 3.99 -4.55
N GLU A 268 6.63 3.30 -4.83
CA GLU A 268 6.46 1.87 -4.55
C GLU A 268 7.55 1.05 -5.24
N LEU A 269 7.75 1.30 -6.54
CA LEU A 269 8.75 0.62 -7.34
C LEU A 269 10.19 0.76 -6.77
N ILE A 270 10.54 1.91 -6.20
CA ILE A 270 11.87 2.16 -5.65
C ILE A 270 12.08 1.38 -4.35
N LEU A 271 11.06 1.30 -3.50
CA LEU A 271 11.12 0.53 -2.26
C LEU A 271 11.30 -0.96 -2.55
N LEU A 272 10.48 -1.52 -3.43
CA LEU A 272 10.50 -2.95 -3.75
C LEU A 272 11.81 -3.39 -4.41
N GLN A 273 12.39 -2.56 -5.28
CA GLN A 273 13.68 -2.83 -5.91
C GLN A 273 14.83 -2.95 -4.90
N ASN A 274 14.79 -2.17 -3.82
CA ASN A 274 15.84 -2.17 -2.79
C ASN A 274 15.74 -3.37 -1.84
N ILE A 275 14.55 -3.95 -1.66
CA ILE A 275 14.31 -5.03 -0.69
C ILE A 275 14.60 -6.41 -1.27
N ALA A 276 14.16 -6.69 -2.49
CA ALA A 276 14.25 -8.05 -3.05
C ALA A 276 15.64 -8.40 -3.64
N ASP A 277 16.63 -7.51 -3.45
CA ASP A 277 17.88 -7.46 -4.20
C ASP A 277 17.66 -7.62 -5.72
N LEU A 278 16.54 -7.07 -6.19
CA LEU A 278 16.11 -7.10 -7.58
C LEU A 278 17.22 -6.50 -8.43
N ARG A 279 17.83 -5.40 -8.01
CA ARG A 279 18.88 -4.72 -8.78
C ARG A 279 20.11 -5.61 -9.05
N ASN A 280 20.56 -6.43 -8.09
CA ASN A 280 21.68 -7.35 -8.35
C ASN A 280 21.23 -8.58 -9.15
N LYS A 281 20.04 -9.12 -8.88
CA LYS A 281 19.44 -10.19 -9.71
C LYS A 281 19.20 -9.73 -11.15
N LEU A 282 18.98 -8.42 -11.34
CA LEU A 282 18.71 -7.79 -12.63
C LEU A 282 19.97 -7.36 -13.40
N LYS A 283 21.18 -7.42 -12.82
CA LYS A 283 22.44 -7.02 -13.51
C LYS A 283 22.80 -7.93 -14.70
N GLU A 284 22.17 -9.10 -14.84
CA GLU A 284 22.40 -10.05 -15.94
C GLU A 284 21.37 -9.94 -17.11
N LEU A 285 20.56 -8.87 -17.18
CA LEU A 285 19.35 -8.73 -18.04
C LEU A 285 19.55 -8.30 -19.50
N ILE A 286 18.73 -8.86 -20.44
CA ILE A 286 18.61 -8.38 -21.83
C ILE A 286 17.16 -8.42 -22.44
N LEU A 287 16.08 -8.70 -21.71
CA LEU A 287 14.75 -8.50 -22.32
C LEU A 287 13.69 -8.04 -21.33
N PHE A 288 12.99 -6.97 -21.71
CA PHE A 288 11.85 -6.39 -21.03
C PHE A 288 10.65 -6.56 -21.95
N LEU A 289 9.63 -7.32 -21.52
CA LEU A 289 8.34 -7.37 -22.21
C LEU A 289 7.37 -6.53 -21.39
N PRO A 290 6.85 -5.41 -21.92
CA PRO A 290 6.03 -4.48 -21.15
C PRO A 290 4.58 -4.97 -21.07
N VAL A 291 4.29 -6.10 -20.44
CA VAL A 291 2.92 -6.50 -20.06
C VAL A 291 2.94 -7.44 -18.86
N LYS A 292 2.72 -6.94 -17.63
CA LYS A 292 2.53 -7.68 -16.34
C LYS A 292 3.50 -8.82 -15.97
N VAL A 293 4.46 -9.15 -16.81
CA VAL A 293 5.36 -10.30 -16.74
C VAL A 293 6.71 -9.88 -17.32
N VAL A 294 7.76 -9.90 -16.50
CA VAL A 294 9.14 -9.76 -16.99
C VAL A 294 9.74 -11.16 -17.13
N LEU A 295 10.12 -11.53 -18.36
CA LEU A 295 10.81 -12.78 -18.69
C LEU A 295 12.18 -12.51 -19.31
N ILE A 296 13.24 -13.07 -18.72
CA ILE A 296 14.63 -12.72 -19.08
C ILE A 296 15.40 -13.95 -19.53
N ILE A 297 16.13 -13.84 -20.66
CA ILE A 297 16.96 -14.88 -21.27
C ILE A 297 18.39 -14.34 -21.54
N LYS A 298 19.42 -15.17 -21.35
CA LYS A 298 20.85 -14.81 -21.52
C LYS A 298 21.20 -14.35 -22.95
N ARG A 299 22.17 -13.42 -23.03
CA ARG A 299 22.68 -12.65 -24.21
C ARG A 299 22.92 -13.41 -25.52
N SER A 300 23.17 -14.71 -25.49
CA SER A 300 23.50 -15.50 -26.69
C SER A 300 22.29 -15.85 -27.58
N LEU A 301 21.06 -15.51 -27.18
CA LEU A 301 19.82 -15.88 -27.89
C LEU A 301 19.02 -14.69 -28.47
N VAL A 302 19.45 -13.45 -28.23
CA VAL A 302 18.74 -12.23 -28.65
C VAL A 302 18.57 -12.15 -30.17
N LYS A 303 19.50 -12.70 -30.95
CA LYS A 303 19.41 -12.74 -32.41
C LYS A 303 18.26 -13.60 -32.94
N ARG A 304 17.91 -14.72 -32.27
CA ARG A 304 16.83 -15.62 -32.70
C ARG A 304 15.43 -15.16 -32.27
N LEU A 305 15.32 -14.47 -31.13
CA LEU A 305 14.04 -13.92 -30.65
C LEU A 305 13.57 -12.69 -31.45
N MET A 306 14.50 -11.90 -32.01
CA MET A 306 14.15 -10.80 -32.94
C MET A 306 13.55 -11.31 -34.26
N GLU A 307 13.99 -12.48 -34.75
CA GLU A 307 13.40 -13.12 -35.94
C GLU A 307 11.95 -13.56 -35.70
N TRP A 308 11.61 -13.97 -34.47
CA TRP A 308 10.25 -14.37 -34.08
C TRP A 308 9.32 -13.17 -33.82
N HIS A 309 9.86 -12.03 -33.36
CA HIS A 309 9.10 -10.80 -33.16
C HIS A 309 8.55 -10.23 -34.48
N TRP A 310 9.29 -10.39 -35.57
CA TRP A 310 8.82 -10.03 -36.92
C TRP A 310 7.65 -10.91 -37.40
N GLN A 311 7.69 -12.22 -37.10
CA GLN A 311 6.61 -13.14 -37.45
C GLN A 311 5.33 -12.93 -36.62
N LEU A 312 5.45 -12.53 -35.34
CA LEU A 312 4.29 -12.22 -34.50
C LEU A 312 3.55 -10.94 -34.94
N ASN A 313 4.28 -9.91 -35.39
CA ASN A 313 3.66 -8.70 -35.93
C ASN A 313 2.94 -8.96 -37.27
N LEU A 314 3.47 -9.84 -38.12
CA LEU A 314 2.80 -10.29 -39.35
C LEU A 314 1.51 -11.06 -39.06
N LEU A 315 1.49 -11.89 -38.01
CA LEU A 315 0.30 -12.64 -37.57
C LEU A 315 -0.79 -11.74 -36.97
N LEU A 316 -0.41 -10.67 -36.27
CA LEU A 316 -1.35 -9.68 -35.71
C LEU A 316 -1.91 -8.73 -36.78
N GLN A 317 -1.15 -8.43 -37.84
CA GLN A 317 -1.65 -7.66 -39.00
C GLN A 317 -2.56 -8.49 -39.91
N ALA A 318 -2.41 -9.82 -39.95
CA ALA A 318 -3.30 -10.70 -40.70
C ALA A 318 -4.65 -10.99 -40.00
N LEU A 319 -4.81 -10.51 -38.76
CA LEU A 319 -6.01 -10.68 -37.93
C LEU A 319 -6.80 -9.36 -37.73
N GLN A 320 -6.48 -8.31 -38.48
CA GLN A 320 -7.26 -7.07 -38.63
C GLN A 320 -7.81 -6.99 -40.06
#